data_AF-Q4D973-F1
#
_entry.id   AF-Q4D973-F1
#
_cell.length_a   1.000
_cell.length_b   1.000
_cell.length_c   1.000
_cell.angle_alpha   90.00
_cell.angle_beta   90.00
_cell.angle_gamma   90.00
#
_symmetry.space_group_name_H-M   'P 1'
#
loop_
_entity.id
_entity.type
_entity.pdbx_description
1 polymer ?
#
loop_
_entity_poly.entity_id
_entity_poly.type
_entity_poly.pdbx_seq_one_letter_code
_entity_poly.pdbx_strand_id
1 'polypeptide(L)'
;MRLLVFNVRITFSSFLSLSLSLFLFCLVCFARVAAQTARLPVFLLPYFPVPLVNNTPARAERIQITGTVNMEKVKRHLCSCGADYIIPKICEFPESCATAELAAERLSCSPSMIAKSLSFTLMGKKRGVDCIPIVILVSGDAKVNNNKYRNKFVRRPVLIRREEVEELVGFAPGGVCPFGVNENVRVYLDISLRRFETVHVAAGTANSTAPMSIKELERFSGFVEWVDVCDGWTE
;
A
#
# COMPACT_ATOMS: atom_id res chain seq x y z
N MET A 1 45.89 24.72 -39.14
CA MET A 1 46.74 23.65 -39.73
C MET A 1 47.37 22.87 -38.58
N ARG A 2 47.10 21.56 -38.47
CA ARG A 2 47.59 20.64 -37.39
C ARG A 2 47.05 20.99 -35.99
N LEU A 3 46.67 20.12 -35.05
CA LEU A 3 46.89 18.70 -34.75
C LEU A 3 45.78 18.22 -33.78
N LEU A 4 45.51 16.91 -33.80
CA LEU A 4 45.09 16.02 -32.69
C LEU A 4 43.75 16.26 -31.97
N VAL A 5 42.75 15.44 -32.33
CA VAL A 5 41.70 14.99 -31.41
C VAL A 5 41.76 13.46 -31.35
N PHE A 6 42.08 12.95 -30.16
CA PHE A 6 42.05 11.55 -29.78
C PHE A 6 40.62 11.01 -29.91
N ASN A 7 40.43 9.97 -30.72
CA ASN A 7 39.18 9.22 -30.80
C ASN A 7 39.52 7.73 -30.70
N VAL A 8 39.35 7.18 -29.50
CA VAL A 8 39.58 5.76 -29.22
C VAL A 8 38.34 4.99 -29.64
N ARG A 9 38.40 4.35 -30.81
CA ARG A 9 37.52 3.25 -31.21
C ARG A 9 38.15 1.94 -30.76
N ILE A 10 37.56 1.31 -29.75
CA ILE A 10 37.86 -0.08 -29.40
C ILE A 10 36.86 -0.97 -30.15
N THR A 11 37.32 -1.57 -31.24
CA THR A 11 36.79 -2.81 -31.77
C THR A 11 37.77 -3.90 -31.40
N PHE A 12 37.40 -4.79 -30.48
CA PHE A 12 38.17 -6.00 -30.19
C PHE A 12 37.20 -7.18 -30.07
N SER A 13 36.94 -7.78 -31.23
CA SER A 13 36.49 -9.16 -31.34
C SER A 13 37.65 -10.05 -30.93
N SER A 14 37.61 -10.59 -29.71
CA SER A 14 38.24 -11.85 -29.26
C SER A 14 38.44 -11.79 -27.74
N PHE A 15 37.49 -12.31 -26.96
CA PHE A 15 37.81 -12.98 -25.70
C PHE A 15 36.67 -13.93 -25.37
N LEU A 16 36.72 -15.04 -26.10
CA LEU A 16 36.01 -16.28 -25.88
C LEU A 16 36.74 -16.98 -24.71
N SER A 17 36.33 -16.71 -23.47
CA SER A 17 36.53 -17.57 -22.27
C SER A 17 36.24 -16.74 -21.02
N LEU A 18 35.78 -17.41 -19.96
CA LEU A 18 35.41 -16.84 -18.65
C LEU A 18 34.04 -16.15 -18.55
N SER A 19 32.94 -16.90 -18.71
CA SER A 19 31.76 -16.73 -17.85
C SER A 19 30.79 -17.91 -17.93
N LEU A 20 31.31 -19.14 -17.87
CA LEU A 20 30.50 -20.36 -17.82
C LEU A 20 30.77 -21.20 -16.56
N SER A 21 31.08 -20.54 -15.43
CA SER A 21 31.37 -21.24 -14.15
C SER A 21 30.51 -20.81 -12.96
N LEU A 22 29.59 -19.85 -13.10
CA LEU A 22 28.68 -19.48 -12.00
C LEU A 22 27.25 -20.03 -12.12
N PHE A 23 26.90 -20.64 -13.26
CA PHE A 23 25.55 -21.20 -13.48
C PHE A 23 25.43 -22.72 -13.24
N LEU A 24 26.52 -23.39 -12.86
CA LEU A 24 26.55 -24.84 -12.65
C LEU A 24 27.07 -25.27 -11.26
N PHE A 25 27.13 -24.34 -10.31
CA PHE A 25 27.48 -24.67 -8.91
C PHE A 25 26.26 -24.82 -7.98
N CYS A 26 25.06 -24.44 -8.45
CA CYS A 26 23.83 -24.58 -7.65
C CYS A 26 23.11 -25.94 -7.83
N LEU A 27 23.47 -26.72 -8.86
CA LEU A 27 22.88 -28.04 -9.12
C LEU A 27 23.64 -29.22 -8.48
N VAL A 28 24.84 -29.01 -7.95
CA VAL A 28 25.66 -30.08 -7.33
C VAL A 28 25.50 -30.14 -5.81
N CYS A 29 24.95 -29.12 -5.15
CA CYS A 29 24.60 -29.19 -3.72
C CYS A 29 23.36 -30.06 -3.43
N PHE A 30 22.57 -30.44 -4.44
CA PHE A 30 21.35 -31.22 -4.25
C PHE A 30 21.56 -32.75 -4.25
N ALA A 31 22.80 -33.24 -4.43
CA ALA A 31 23.03 -34.67 -4.67
C ALA A 31 24.02 -35.37 -3.71
N ARG A 32 24.42 -34.75 -2.58
CA ARG A 32 25.48 -35.34 -1.71
C ARG A 32 25.19 -35.43 -0.21
N VAL A 33 23.96 -35.18 0.25
CA VAL A 33 23.48 -35.62 1.58
C VAL A 33 22.56 -36.83 1.42
N ALA A 34 23.07 -37.84 0.71
CA ALA A 34 22.41 -39.12 0.51
C ALA A 34 23.48 -40.21 0.61
N ALA A 35 23.87 -40.55 1.84
CA ALA A 35 24.47 -41.82 2.23
C ALA A 35 25.15 -41.67 3.59
N GLN A 36 24.41 -41.86 4.69
CA GLN A 36 24.89 -42.51 5.91
C GLN A 36 23.78 -42.48 6.97
N THR A 37 23.61 -43.59 7.68
CA THR A 37 22.61 -43.88 8.74
C THR A 37 21.21 -44.21 8.18
N ALA A 38 21.00 -45.43 7.65
CA ALA A 38 20.77 -46.68 8.37
C ALA A 38 19.48 -46.69 9.23
N ARG A 39 18.49 -47.44 8.71
CA ARG A 39 17.40 -48.13 9.43
C ARG A 39 16.29 -47.28 10.06
N LEU A 40 15.30 -46.89 9.25
CA LEU A 40 13.90 -46.81 9.70
C LEU A 40 12.99 -47.34 8.58
N PRO A 41 11.94 -48.11 8.92
CA PRO A 41 11.08 -48.75 7.94
C PRO A 41 10.24 -47.69 7.20
N VAL A 42 10.21 -47.80 5.87
CA VAL A 42 9.33 -47.02 5.01
C VAL A 42 7.90 -47.47 5.28
N PHE A 43 7.19 -46.73 6.13
CA PHE A 43 5.75 -46.85 6.26
C PHE A 43 5.12 -46.09 5.10
N LEU A 44 4.63 -46.86 4.12
CA LEU A 44 3.89 -46.37 2.97
C LEU A 44 2.55 -45.81 3.47
N LEU A 45 2.50 -44.54 3.85
CA LEU A 45 1.23 -43.87 4.11
C LEU A 45 0.55 -43.56 2.76
N PRO A 46 -0.74 -43.89 2.62
CA PRO A 46 -1.47 -43.68 1.39
C PRO A 46 -1.54 -42.18 1.10
N TYR A 47 -1.33 -41.83 -0.18
CA TYR A 47 -1.66 -40.53 -0.74
C TYR A 47 -3.09 -40.15 -0.34
N PHE A 48 -3.24 -39.27 0.64
CA PHE A 48 -4.49 -38.56 0.87
C PHE A 48 -4.55 -37.40 -0.14
N PRO A 49 -5.52 -37.39 -1.07
CA PRO A 49 -5.72 -36.22 -1.91
C PRO A 49 -6.14 -35.04 -1.02
N VAL A 50 -5.36 -33.96 -1.05
CA VAL A 50 -5.76 -32.68 -0.46
C VAL A 50 -7.00 -32.22 -1.24
N PRO A 51 -8.16 -32.03 -0.60
CA PRO A 51 -9.31 -31.50 -1.31
C PRO A 51 -8.96 -30.07 -1.74
N LEU A 52 -9.04 -29.80 -3.05
CA LEU A 52 -9.12 -28.44 -3.57
C LEU A 52 -10.45 -27.85 -3.07
N VAL A 53 -10.41 -27.26 -1.88
CA VAL A 53 -11.54 -26.52 -1.31
C VAL A 53 -11.67 -25.22 -2.09
N ASN A 54 -12.43 -25.26 -3.17
CA ASN A 54 -12.95 -24.08 -3.85
C ASN A 54 -14.17 -23.53 -3.10
N ASN A 55 -14.03 -23.27 -1.80
CA ASN A 55 -15.06 -22.53 -1.07
C ASN A 55 -14.72 -21.05 -1.12
N THR A 56 -15.41 -20.33 -1.99
CA THR A 56 -15.51 -18.87 -1.90
C THR A 56 -16.28 -18.57 -0.61
N PRO A 57 -15.66 -17.96 0.43
CA PRO A 57 -16.36 -17.68 1.68
C PRO A 57 -17.58 -16.81 1.40
N ALA A 58 -18.65 -17.01 2.19
CA ALA A 58 -19.84 -16.18 2.13
C ALA A 58 -19.43 -14.70 2.29
N ARG A 59 -20.18 -13.78 1.66
CA ARG A 59 -19.80 -12.36 1.61
C ARG A 59 -19.50 -11.75 2.99
N ALA A 60 -20.27 -12.12 4.02
CA ALA A 60 -20.05 -11.63 5.39
C ALA A 60 -18.73 -12.14 6.00
N GLU A 61 -18.44 -13.43 5.85
CA GLU A 61 -17.20 -14.04 6.31
C GLU A 61 -15.99 -13.47 5.55
N ARG A 62 -16.11 -13.25 4.24
CA ARG A 62 -15.09 -12.55 3.45
C ARG A 62 -14.84 -11.13 3.97
N ILE A 63 -15.88 -10.37 4.29
CA ILE A 63 -15.75 -9.01 4.86
C ILE A 63 -15.03 -9.07 6.22
N GLN A 64 -15.37 -10.03 7.07
CA GLN A 64 -14.70 -10.21 8.36
C GLN A 64 -13.24 -10.61 8.19
N ILE A 65 -12.94 -11.62 7.38
CA ILE A 65 -11.57 -12.08 7.10
C ILE A 65 -10.74 -10.93 6.51
N THR A 66 -11.25 -10.24 5.49
CA THR A 66 -10.55 -9.09 4.89
C THR A 66 -10.34 -7.95 5.89
N GLY A 67 -11.31 -7.70 6.77
CA GLY A 67 -11.18 -6.73 7.85
C GLY A 67 -10.05 -7.06 8.82
N THR A 68 -10.02 -8.31 9.32
CA THR A 68 -8.95 -8.79 10.20
C THR A 68 -7.58 -8.71 9.53
N VAL A 69 -7.48 -9.13 8.25
CA VAL A 69 -6.21 -9.09 7.50
C VAL A 69 -5.70 -7.66 7.31
N ASN A 70 -6.59 -6.72 6.98
CA ASN A 70 -6.23 -5.32 6.73
C ASN A 70 -5.82 -4.60 8.02
N MET A 71 -6.54 -4.80 9.11
CA MET A 71 -6.17 -4.24 10.41
C MET A 71 -4.80 -4.76 10.87
N GLU A 72 -4.52 -6.05 10.70
CA GLU A 72 -3.20 -6.58 11.03
C GLU A 72 -2.09 -6.05 10.11
N LYS A 73 -2.41 -5.67 8.87
CA LYS A 73 -1.46 -4.99 7.97
C LYS A 73 -1.08 -3.61 8.53
N VAL A 74 -2.07 -2.86 9.01
CA VAL A 74 -1.86 -1.54 9.65
C VAL A 74 -1.03 -1.69 10.91
N LYS A 75 -1.39 -2.62 11.81
CA LYS A 75 -0.63 -2.87 13.04
C LYS A 75 0.83 -3.29 12.74
N ARG A 76 1.05 -4.18 11.78
CA ARG A 76 2.40 -4.58 11.34
C ARG A 76 3.22 -3.40 10.82
N HIS A 77 2.62 -2.54 9.99
CA HIS A 77 3.28 -1.32 9.51
C HIS A 77 3.67 -0.39 10.66
N LEU A 78 2.73 -0.10 11.57
CA LEU A 78 2.98 0.75 12.74
C LEU A 78 4.10 0.18 13.62
N CYS A 79 4.08 -1.12 13.91
CA CYS A 79 5.17 -1.78 14.64
C CYS A 79 6.52 -1.64 13.92
N SER A 80 6.56 -1.86 12.60
CA SER A 80 7.82 -1.79 11.82
C SER A 80 8.43 -0.39 11.80
N CYS A 81 7.61 0.66 11.97
CA CYS A 81 8.06 2.04 12.04
C CYS A 81 8.35 2.54 13.47
N GLY A 82 8.21 1.69 14.50
CA GLY A 82 8.35 2.08 15.91
C GLY A 82 7.19 2.95 16.43
N ALA A 83 6.00 2.75 15.88
CA ALA A 83 4.75 3.43 16.22
C ALA A 83 3.75 2.50 16.90
N ASP A 84 4.22 1.43 17.55
CA ASP A 84 3.41 0.42 18.24
C ASP A 84 2.54 1.04 19.35
N TYR A 85 2.98 2.14 19.96
CA TYR A 85 2.22 2.92 20.95
C TYR A 85 0.90 3.50 20.42
N ILE A 86 0.67 3.49 19.10
CA ILE A 86 -0.58 3.92 18.45
C ILE A 86 -1.62 2.80 18.41
N ILE A 87 -1.18 1.53 18.37
CA ILE A 87 -2.07 0.35 18.30
C ILE A 87 -3.14 0.34 19.39
N PRO A 88 -2.83 0.56 20.69
CA PRO A 88 -3.87 0.59 21.73
C PRO A 88 -4.81 1.80 21.64
N LYS A 89 -4.51 2.79 20.78
CA LYS A 89 -5.35 3.96 20.52
C LYS A 89 -6.30 3.76 19.34
N ILE A 90 -6.20 2.64 18.62
CA ILE A 90 -7.14 2.31 17.53
C ILE A 90 -8.52 2.06 18.14
N CYS A 91 -9.52 2.79 17.66
CA CYS A 91 -10.91 2.63 18.05
C CYS A 91 -11.62 1.76 17.01
N GLU A 92 -12.27 0.69 17.46
CA GLU A 92 -13.17 -0.13 16.65
C GLU A 92 -14.62 0.09 17.11
N PHE A 93 -15.52 0.24 16.15
CA PHE A 93 -16.93 0.51 16.39
C PHE A 93 -17.80 -0.66 15.91
N PRO A 94 -18.95 -0.91 16.55
CA PRO A 94 -19.89 -1.92 16.08
C PRO A 94 -20.52 -1.56 14.73
N GLU A 95 -20.71 -0.26 14.45
CA GLU A 95 -21.22 0.25 13.18
C GLU A 95 -20.12 0.86 12.28
N SER A 96 -20.46 1.14 11.02
CA SER A 96 -19.48 1.56 10.01
C SER A 96 -19.11 3.06 10.02
N CYS A 97 -17.82 3.36 10.16
CA CYS A 97 -17.14 4.65 9.99
C CYS A 97 -16.74 4.95 8.53
N ALA A 98 -17.42 4.39 7.53
CA ALA A 98 -16.98 4.49 6.13
C ALA A 98 -17.05 5.91 5.52
N THR A 99 -17.77 6.84 6.15
CA THR A 99 -17.80 8.26 5.75
C THR A 99 -17.29 9.15 6.88
N ALA A 100 -16.85 10.36 6.53
CA ALA A 100 -16.34 11.32 7.50
C ALA A 100 -17.41 11.70 8.54
N GLU A 101 -18.67 11.85 8.11
CA GLU A 101 -19.80 12.18 8.97
C GLU A 101 -20.08 11.07 9.98
N LEU A 102 -20.12 9.82 9.52
CA LEU A 102 -20.34 8.65 10.38
C LEU A 102 -19.18 8.46 11.38
N ALA A 103 -17.93 8.67 10.95
CA ALA A 103 -16.78 8.59 11.86
C ALA A 103 -16.82 9.71 12.91
N ALA A 104 -17.14 10.94 12.49
CA ALA A 104 -17.22 12.10 13.35
C ALA A 104 -18.31 11.98 14.42
N GLU A 105 -19.49 11.47 14.06
CA GLU A 105 -20.58 11.19 15.00
C GLU A 105 -20.12 10.24 16.11
N ARG A 106 -19.45 9.14 15.75
CA ARG A 106 -18.98 8.14 16.72
C ARG A 106 -17.86 8.65 17.62
N LEU A 107 -17.00 9.51 17.08
CA LEU A 107 -15.89 10.12 17.81
C LEU A 107 -16.32 11.39 18.57
N SER A 108 -17.57 11.84 18.40
CA SER A 108 -18.07 13.11 18.95
C SER A 108 -17.17 14.30 18.58
N CYS A 109 -16.71 14.35 17.33
CA CYS A 109 -15.84 15.39 16.82
C CYS A 109 -16.41 16.02 15.53
N SER A 110 -15.75 17.06 15.02
CA SER A 110 -16.14 17.66 13.74
C SER A 110 -15.73 16.74 12.56
N PRO A 111 -16.55 16.61 11.49
CA PRO A 111 -16.16 15.93 10.25
C PRO A 111 -14.84 16.44 9.66
N SER A 112 -14.48 17.70 9.91
CA SER A 112 -13.20 18.28 9.48
C SER A 112 -11.98 17.63 10.17
N MET A 113 -12.14 17.06 11.36
CA MET A 113 -11.07 16.32 12.05
C MET A 113 -10.88 14.89 11.52
N ILE A 114 -11.75 14.41 10.63
CA ILE A 114 -11.58 13.10 10.00
C ILE A 114 -10.71 13.26 8.75
N ALA A 115 -9.58 12.56 8.67
CA ALA A 115 -8.77 12.51 7.46
C ALA A 115 -9.27 11.36 6.58
N LYS A 116 -9.91 11.71 5.46
CA LYS A 116 -10.38 10.74 4.47
C LYS A 116 -9.28 10.46 3.45
N SER A 117 -9.12 9.19 3.10
CA SER A 117 -8.19 8.73 2.08
C SER A 117 -8.91 8.64 0.73
N LEU A 118 -8.45 9.40 -0.26
CA LEU A 118 -8.98 9.36 -1.62
C LEU A 118 -7.97 8.71 -2.57
N SER A 119 -8.37 7.63 -3.24
CA SER A 119 -7.52 6.86 -4.14
C SER A 119 -7.71 7.25 -5.61
N PHE A 120 -6.65 7.70 -6.28
CA PHE A 120 -6.65 8.11 -7.69
C PHE A 120 -5.63 7.32 -8.51
N THR A 121 -5.78 7.35 -9.83
CA THR A 121 -4.74 6.90 -10.76
C THR A 121 -4.10 8.09 -11.49
N LEU A 122 -2.76 8.18 -11.49
CA LEU A 122 -2.04 9.20 -12.27
C LEU A 122 -1.90 8.83 -13.74
N MET A 123 -1.95 7.53 -14.07
CA MET A 123 -1.80 7.03 -15.43
C MET A 123 -3.09 6.34 -15.88
N GLY A 124 -3.82 7.02 -16.77
CA GLY A 124 -5.10 6.53 -17.26
C GLY A 124 -4.94 5.27 -18.12
N LYS A 125 -5.94 4.37 -18.02
CA LYS A 125 -6.10 3.15 -18.84
C LYS A 125 -6.22 3.51 -20.33
N LYS A 126 -5.10 3.83 -20.99
CA LYS A 126 -4.88 3.41 -22.37
C LYS A 126 -4.14 2.09 -22.29
N ARG A 127 -4.88 1.00 -22.52
CA ARG A 127 -4.46 -0.39 -22.71
C ARG A 127 -2.95 -0.62 -22.58
N GLY A 128 -2.52 -1.20 -21.45
CA GLY A 128 -1.19 -1.79 -21.30
C GLY A 128 -0.08 -0.90 -20.74
N VAL A 129 -0.38 0.30 -20.21
CA VAL A 129 0.61 1.12 -19.49
C VAL A 129 0.30 1.06 -17.99
N ASP A 130 1.32 0.78 -17.19
CA ASP A 130 1.26 0.67 -15.73
C ASP A 130 0.53 1.87 -15.11
N CYS A 131 -0.55 1.59 -14.37
CA CYS A 131 -1.21 2.61 -13.56
C CYS A 131 -0.40 2.86 -12.30
N ILE A 132 -0.18 4.13 -11.96
CA ILE A 132 0.42 4.51 -10.68
C ILE A 132 -0.72 4.91 -9.74
N PRO A 133 -1.12 4.04 -8.79
CA PRO A 133 -2.10 4.40 -7.79
C PRO A 133 -1.52 5.43 -6.83
N ILE A 134 -2.32 6.43 -6.48
CA ILE A 134 -1.99 7.41 -5.46
C ILE A 134 -3.11 7.50 -4.45
N VAL A 135 -2.77 7.75 -3.20
CA VAL A 135 -3.72 8.01 -2.12
C VAL A 135 -3.43 9.42 -1.60
N ILE A 136 -4.45 10.27 -1.56
CA ILE A 136 -4.35 11.62 -1.01
C ILE A 136 -5.21 11.66 0.26
N LEU A 137 -4.57 11.93 1.40
CA LEU A 137 -5.28 12.18 2.64
C LEU A 137 -5.71 13.64 2.66
N VAL A 138 -7.01 13.85 2.85
CA VAL A 138 -7.62 15.18 2.85
C VAL A 138 -8.54 15.29 4.07
N SER A 139 -8.80 16.50 4.53
CA SER A 139 -9.77 16.71 5.61
C SER A 139 -11.21 16.33 5.18
N GLY A 140 -12.05 15.89 6.10
CA GLY A 140 -13.34 15.27 5.80
C GLY A 140 -14.34 16.22 5.12
N ASP A 141 -14.28 17.52 5.45
CA ASP A 141 -15.03 18.62 4.84
C ASP A 141 -14.44 19.11 3.50
N ALA A 142 -13.16 18.83 3.24
CA ALA A 142 -12.46 19.29 2.05
C ALA A 142 -12.95 18.56 0.78
N LYS A 143 -12.99 19.27 -0.35
CA LYS A 143 -13.38 18.72 -1.66
C LYS A 143 -12.27 18.92 -2.66
N VAL A 144 -11.95 17.87 -3.42
CA VAL A 144 -10.92 17.93 -4.46
C VAL A 144 -11.31 18.94 -5.53
N ASN A 145 -10.45 19.93 -5.75
CA ASN A 145 -10.57 20.91 -6.81
C ASN A 145 -9.86 20.40 -8.06
N ASN A 146 -10.60 20.27 -9.16
CA ASN A 146 -10.07 19.74 -10.43
C ASN A 146 -8.92 20.59 -11.01
N ASN A 147 -8.94 21.91 -10.83
CA ASN A 147 -7.90 22.81 -11.33
C ASN A 147 -6.64 22.69 -10.50
N LYS A 148 -6.74 22.75 -9.16
CA LYS A 148 -5.60 22.55 -8.26
C LYS A 148 -4.95 21.18 -8.45
N TYR A 149 -5.76 20.13 -8.49
CA TYR A 149 -5.29 18.77 -8.80
C TYR A 149 -4.56 18.71 -10.15
N ARG A 150 -5.13 19.32 -11.20
CA ARG A 150 -4.49 19.37 -12.53
C ARG A 150 -3.20 20.18 -12.53
N ASN A 151 -3.10 21.24 -11.74
CA ASN A 151 -1.87 22.02 -11.62
C ASN A 151 -0.76 21.18 -10.95
N LYS A 152 -1.10 20.37 -9.95
CA LYS A 152 -0.14 19.50 -9.25
C LYS A 152 0.28 18.28 -10.07
N PHE A 153 -0.68 17.58 -10.67
CA PHE A 153 -0.47 16.26 -11.30
C PHE A 153 -0.54 16.28 -12.83
N VAL A 154 -0.70 17.45 -13.44
CA VAL A 154 -0.79 17.68 -14.90
C VAL A 154 -1.94 16.90 -15.56
N ARG A 155 -2.91 16.41 -14.78
CA ARG A 155 -4.01 15.55 -15.23
C ARG A 155 -5.27 15.80 -14.43
N ARG A 156 -6.41 15.38 -14.97
CA ARG A 156 -7.67 15.39 -14.21
C ARG A 156 -7.67 14.26 -13.18
N PRO A 157 -8.27 14.47 -12.00
CA PRO A 157 -8.42 13.41 -11.02
C PRO A 157 -9.32 12.31 -11.56
N VAL A 158 -8.85 11.06 -11.49
CA VAL A 158 -9.64 9.86 -11.81
C VAL A 158 -9.60 8.96 -10.60
N LEU A 159 -10.73 8.83 -9.91
CA LEU A 159 -10.86 7.93 -8.77
C LEU A 159 -10.70 6.47 -9.23
N ILE A 160 -9.99 5.68 -8.44
CA ILE A 160 -9.93 4.23 -8.63
C ILE A 160 -11.32 3.65 -8.33
N ARG A 161 -11.80 2.74 -9.19
CA ARG A 161 -13.10 2.09 -9.00
C ARG A 161 -13.08 1.20 -7.76
N ARG A 162 -14.20 1.10 -7.05
CA ARG A 162 -14.32 0.39 -5.76
C ARG A 162 -13.78 -1.04 -5.82
N GLU A 163 -13.98 -1.72 -6.95
CA GLU A 163 -13.58 -3.10 -7.19
C GLU A 163 -12.06 -3.25 -7.40
N GLU A 164 -11.39 -2.16 -7.82
CA GLU A 164 -9.96 -2.12 -8.12
C GLU A 164 -9.14 -1.55 -6.94
N VAL A 165 -9.78 -0.89 -5.95
CA VAL A 165 -9.06 -0.24 -4.83
C VAL A 165 -8.28 -1.26 -4.00
N GLU A 166 -8.89 -2.40 -3.67
CA GLU A 166 -8.24 -3.39 -2.81
C GLU A 166 -7.01 -4.00 -3.48
N GLU A 167 -7.11 -4.33 -4.76
CA GLU A 167 -5.98 -4.86 -5.54
C GLU A 167 -4.85 -3.84 -5.69
N LEU A 168 -5.18 -2.59 -6.03
CA LEU A 168 -4.17 -1.56 -6.33
C LEU A 168 -3.58 -0.92 -5.07
N VAL A 169 -4.40 -0.66 -4.05
CA VAL A 169 -4.01 0.08 -2.84
C VAL A 169 -3.70 -0.84 -1.67
N GLY A 170 -4.34 -2.01 -1.62
CA GLY A 170 -4.17 -3.00 -0.55
C GLY A 170 -5.18 -2.87 0.59
N PHE A 171 -6.25 -2.10 0.41
CA PHE A 171 -7.33 -1.91 1.39
C PHE A 171 -8.70 -1.84 0.71
N ALA A 172 -9.73 -2.36 1.37
CA ALA A 172 -11.10 -2.23 0.90
C ALA A 172 -11.59 -0.77 0.95
N PRO A 173 -12.50 -0.35 0.05
CA PRO A 173 -13.11 0.98 0.11
C PRO A 173 -13.75 1.27 1.46
N GLY A 174 -13.48 2.45 2.02
CA GLY A 174 -13.93 2.87 3.36
C GLY A 174 -13.00 2.49 4.51
N GLY A 175 -12.01 1.60 4.27
CA GLY A 175 -10.95 1.26 5.24
C GLY A 175 -9.54 1.66 4.77
N VAL A 176 -9.44 2.49 3.72
CA VAL A 176 -8.15 2.87 3.13
C VAL A 176 -7.33 3.68 4.13
N CYS A 177 -6.27 3.06 4.60
CA CYS A 177 -5.30 3.63 5.54
C CYS A 177 -4.03 4.06 4.77
N PRO A 178 -3.35 5.15 5.14
CA PRO A 178 -2.02 5.46 4.60
C PRO A 178 -0.95 4.44 5.00
N PHE A 179 -1.18 3.66 6.07
CA PHE A 179 -0.19 2.74 6.64
C PHE A 179 -0.34 1.36 6.01
N GLY A 180 0.76 0.77 5.55
CA GLY A 180 0.74 -0.55 4.94
C GLY A 180 0.02 -0.59 3.58
N VAL A 181 0.01 0.50 2.81
CA VAL A 181 -0.41 0.44 1.39
C VAL A 181 0.54 -0.44 0.57
N ASN A 182 0.13 -0.87 -0.62
CA ASN A 182 1.01 -1.62 -1.53
C ASN A 182 2.22 -0.76 -1.96
N GLU A 183 3.35 -1.40 -2.25
CA GLU A 183 4.66 -0.72 -2.46
C GLU A 183 4.67 0.31 -3.62
N ASN A 184 3.80 0.13 -4.62
CA ASN A 184 3.69 1.03 -5.78
C ASN A 184 2.76 2.23 -5.55
N VAL A 185 2.11 2.31 -4.39
CA VAL A 185 1.16 3.38 -4.04
C VAL A 185 1.91 4.57 -3.48
N ARG A 186 1.66 5.76 -4.03
CA ARG A 186 2.19 7.01 -3.47
C ARG A 186 1.18 7.67 -2.56
N VAL A 187 1.58 7.95 -1.33
CA VAL A 187 0.75 8.67 -0.36
C VAL A 187 1.08 10.16 -0.39
N TYR A 188 0.06 11.01 -0.40
CA TYR A 188 0.18 12.47 -0.31
C TYR A 188 -0.71 12.98 0.83
N LEU A 189 -0.30 14.07 1.46
CA LEU A 189 -1.09 14.77 2.48
C LEU A 189 -1.54 16.12 1.93
N ASP A 190 -2.83 16.43 2.00
CA ASP A 190 -3.34 17.72 1.54
C ASP A 190 -3.27 18.78 2.64
N ILE A 191 -2.94 20.02 2.26
CA ILE A 191 -2.76 21.14 3.20
C ILE A 191 -3.99 21.43 4.07
N SER A 192 -5.19 20.97 3.68
CA SER A 192 -6.41 21.04 4.52
C SER A 192 -6.27 20.38 5.89
N LEU A 193 -5.31 19.45 6.06
CA LEU A 193 -5.04 18.79 7.34
C LEU A 193 -4.17 19.65 8.28
N ARG A 194 -3.41 20.62 7.76
CA ARG A 194 -2.43 21.40 8.55
C ARG A 194 -3.05 22.30 9.61
N ARG A 195 -4.36 22.55 9.55
CA ARG A 195 -5.10 23.34 10.55
C ARG A 195 -5.39 22.57 11.84
N PHE A 196 -5.07 21.28 11.88
CA PHE A 196 -5.28 20.43 13.06
C PHE A 196 -3.94 19.99 13.63
N GLU A 197 -3.88 19.82 14.94
CA GLU A 197 -2.76 19.14 15.60
C GLU A 197 -2.89 17.61 15.49
N THR A 198 -4.12 17.12 15.66
CA THR A 198 -4.50 15.71 15.59
C THR A 198 -5.74 15.52 14.71
N VAL A 199 -5.75 14.43 13.94
CA VAL A 199 -6.87 14.00 13.09
C VAL A 199 -7.14 12.51 13.31
N HIS A 200 -8.31 12.04 12.90
CA HIS A 200 -8.65 10.61 12.92
C HIS A 200 -8.61 10.04 11.50
N VAL A 201 -7.85 8.95 11.32
CA VAL A 201 -7.70 8.27 10.03
C VAL A 201 -8.30 6.86 10.09
N ALA A 202 -8.72 6.28 8.98
CA ALA A 202 -9.18 4.88 8.95
C ALA A 202 -8.03 3.92 9.31
N ALA A 203 -8.30 2.89 10.11
CA ALA A 203 -7.28 1.95 10.63
C ALA A 203 -7.32 0.56 9.96
N GLY A 204 -7.68 0.52 8.67
CA GLY A 204 -7.66 -0.70 7.85
C GLY A 204 -9.03 -1.36 7.63
N THR A 205 -10.04 -0.99 8.42
CA THR A 205 -11.42 -1.47 8.23
C THR A 205 -12.41 -0.32 8.15
N ALA A 206 -13.62 -0.60 7.66
CA ALA A 206 -14.69 0.40 7.52
C ALA A 206 -15.35 0.79 8.85
N ASN A 207 -14.88 0.27 9.98
CA ASN A 207 -15.40 0.51 11.33
C ASN A 207 -14.26 0.79 12.33
N SER A 208 -13.05 1.06 11.86
CA SER A 208 -11.90 1.37 12.72
C SER A 208 -11.28 2.70 12.37
N THR A 209 -10.84 3.42 13.40
CA THR A 209 -10.15 4.71 13.27
C THR A 209 -8.95 4.76 14.21
N ALA A 210 -7.90 5.47 13.82
CA ALA A 210 -6.76 5.76 14.68
C ALA A 210 -6.58 7.28 14.81
N PRO A 211 -6.43 7.83 16.03
CA PRO A 211 -6.00 9.21 16.21
C PRO A 211 -4.52 9.33 15.83
N MET A 212 -4.20 10.31 15.00
CA MET A 212 -2.85 10.59 14.53
C MET A 212 -2.58 12.09 14.59
N SER A 213 -1.47 12.49 15.20
CA SER A 213 -0.96 13.85 15.00
C SER A 213 -0.47 14.03 13.57
N ILE A 214 -0.46 15.26 13.08
CA ILE A 214 0.07 15.56 11.75
C ILE A 214 1.54 15.12 11.62
N LYS A 215 2.33 15.31 12.68
CA LYS A 215 3.74 14.87 12.73
C LYS A 215 3.87 13.35 12.62
N GLU A 216 2.96 12.60 13.25
CA GLU A 216 2.95 11.13 13.16
C GLU A 216 2.51 10.67 11.76
N LEU A 217 1.54 11.34 11.13
CA LEU A 217 1.19 11.07 9.74
C LEU A 217 2.40 11.28 8.83
N GLU A 218 3.09 12.42 8.95
CA GLU A 218 4.29 12.71 8.18
C GLU A 218 5.37 11.63 8.40
N ARG A 219 5.59 11.21 9.65
CA ARG A 219 6.65 10.26 9.99
C ARG A 219 6.35 8.84 9.53
N PHE A 220 5.11 8.37 9.65
CA PHE A 220 4.78 6.94 9.52
C PHE A 220 4.04 6.58 8.23
N SER A 221 3.47 7.53 7.51
CA SER A 221 2.77 7.24 6.25
C SER A 221 3.68 7.00 5.06
N GLY A 222 4.96 7.40 5.14
CA GLY A 222 5.85 7.42 3.98
C GLY A 222 5.35 8.37 2.88
N PHE A 223 4.64 9.44 3.25
CA PHE A 223 4.12 10.40 2.28
C PHE A 223 5.24 11.00 1.42
N VAL A 224 4.92 11.26 0.16
CA VAL A 224 5.85 11.83 -0.81
C VAL A 224 6.06 13.32 -0.52
N GLU A 225 4.96 14.06 -0.38
CA GLU A 225 4.97 15.49 -0.14
C GLU A 225 3.58 15.99 0.25
N TRP A 226 3.53 17.23 0.75
CA TRP A 226 2.29 17.97 0.91
C TRP A 226 1.77 18.50 -0.44
N VAL A 227 0.46 18.52 -0.62
CA VAL A 227 -0.20 19.02 -1.83
C VAL A 227 -1.32 19.99 -1.49
N ASP A 228 -1.60 20.91 -2.40
CA ASP A 228 -2.80 21.74 -2.38
C ASP A 228 -3.70 21.31 -3.54
N VAL A 229 -4.64 20.41 -3.26
CA VAL A 229 -5.58 19.90 -4.27
C VAL A 229 -7.03 20.02 -3.84
N CYS A 230 -7.32 20.56 -2.66
CA CYS A 230 -8.68 20.69 -2.14
C CYS A 230 -9.09 22.15 -1.86
N ASP A 231 -10.40 22.37 -1.90
CA ASP A 231 -11.08 23.61 -1.49
C ASP A 231 -12.25 23.29 -0.53
N GLY A 232 -12.96 24.33 -0.09
CA GLY A 232 -14.17 24.22 0.74
C GLY A 232 -13.89 24.01 2.23
N TRP A 233 -12.63 24.18 2.64
CA TRP A 233 -12.17 24.02 4.03
C TRP A 233 -11.55 25.31 4.60
N THR A 234 -11.35 26.33 3.78
CA THR A 234 -10.99 27.70 4.20
C THR A 234 -12.28 28.48 4.44
N GLU A 235 -12.52 28.89 5.68
CA GLU A 235 -13.55 29.88 6.04
C GLU A 235 -13.21 31.27 5.48
#